data_AF-A0A431KS75-F1
#
_entry.id   AF-A0A431KS75-F1
#
_cell.length_a   1.000
_cell.length_b   1.000
_cell.length_c   1.000
_cell.angle_alpha   90.00
_cell.angle_beta   90.00
_cell.angle_gamma   90.00
#
_symmetry.space_group_name_H-M   'P 1'
#
loop_
_entity.id
_entity.type
_entity.pdbx_description
1 polymer ?
#
loop_
_entity_poly.entity_id
_entity_poly.type
_entity_poly.pdbx_seq_one_letter_code
_entity_poly.pdbx_strand_id
1 'polypeptide(L)'
;MPHTFEPNLLRAPSGADNGILGRVPSQFVAQACKTLPDPACAVEDEMQVEIDAGWAGRVRLTFRRQRYSRPRGKTTYFSWLCRHAEPVSALGD
;
A
#
# COMPACT_ATOMS: atom_id res chain seq x y z
N MET A 1 36.79 -10.62 31.89
CA MET A 1 35.49 -9.97 31.59
C MET A 1 35.14 -10.32 30.15
N PRO A 2 34.22 -11.27 29.88
CA PRO A 2 33.83 -11.53 28.51
C PRO A 2 32.87 -10.43 28.04
N HIS A 3 33.25 -9.72 26.99
CA HIS A 3 32.38 -8.79 26.29
C HIS A 3 31.30 -9.61 25.58
N THR A 4 30.08 -9.61 26.15
CA THR A 4 28.88 -10.14 25.49
C THR A 4 28.64 -9.33 24.23
N PHE A 5 29.02 -9.90 23.09
CA PHE A 5 28.60 -9.42 21.78
C PHE A 5 27.13 -9.87 21.63
N GLU A 6 26.18 -9.01 21.99
CA GLU A 6 24.78 -9.22 21.62
C GLU A 6 24.68 -9.08 20.09
N PRO A 7 24.32 -10.14 19.33
CA PRO A 7 23.88 -9.92 17.97
C PRO A 7 22.51 -9.25 18.09
N ASN A 8 22.46 -7.95 17.77
CA ASN A 8 21.22 -7.20 17.55
C ASN A 8 20.51 -7.80 16.32
N LEU A 9 19.92 -8.98 16.52
CA LEU A 9 18.90 -9.56 15.67
C LEU A 9 17.62 -8.79 16.01
N LEU A 10 16.97 -8.24 14.99
CA LEU A 10 15.64 -7.59 14.97
C LEU A 10 15.62 -6.09 14.60
N ARG A 11 16.34 -5.71 13.56
CA ARG A 11 15.72 -4.86 12.52
C ARG A 11 16.30 -5.24 11.17
N ALA A 12 15.78 -6.33 10.59
CA ALA A 12 15.94 -6.53 9.16
C ALA A 12 15.52 -5.24 8.46
N PRO A 13 16.27 -4.73 7.47
CA PRO A 13 15.71 -3.71 6.60
C PRO A 13 14.42 -4.32 6.04
N SER A 14 13.27 -3.73 6.37
CA SER A 14 11.95 -4.14 5.87
C SER A 14 11.94 -3.91 4.36
N GLY A 15 12.58 -4.83 3.62
CA GLY A 15 12.92 -4.73 2.21
C GLY A 15 11.72 -4.81 1.28
N ALA A 16 10.51 -4.73 1.81
CA ALA A 16 9.29 -4.54 1.04
C ALA A 16 8.27 -3.76 1.88
N ASP A 17 8.40 -2.43 1.95
CA ASP A 17 7.28 -1.52 2.31
C ASP A 17 6.07 -1.71 1.37
N ASN A 18 6.23 -2.52 0.33
CA ASN A 18 5.20 -2.93 -0.61
C ASN A 18 4.46 -4.21 -0.18
N GLY A 19 4.89 -4.93 0.86
CA GLY A 19 4.24 -6.15 1.35
C GLY A 19 4.06 -7.22 0.26
N ILE A 20 2.84 -7.71 0.07
CA ILE A 20 2.47 -8.66 -1.01
C ILE A 20 2.08 -7.97 -2.32
N LEU A 21 2.32 -6.67 -2.50
CA LEU A 21 1.86 -5.93 -3.69
C LEU A 21 2.42 -6.54 -4.97
N GLY A 22 3.65 -7.08 -4.93
CA GLY A 22 4.24 -7.81 -6.06
C GLY A 22 3.54 -9.15 -6.38
N ARG A 23 2.75 -9.70 -5.46
CA ARG A 23 1.92 -10.89 -5.66
C ARG A 23 0.46 -10.55 -5.99
N VAL A 24 -0.02 -9.36 -5.61
CA VAL A 24 -1.37 -8.91 -5.95
C VAL A 24 -1.42 -8.52 -7.42
N PRO A 25 -2.26 -9.17 -8.24
CA PRO A 25 -2.38 -8.81 -9.64
C PRO A 25 -2.88 -7.38 -9.80
N SER A 26 -2.29 -6.60 -10.71
CA SER A 26 -2.61 -5.18 -10.92
C SER A 26 -4.08 -4.90 -11.23
N GLN A 27 -4.82 -5.89 -11.76
CA GLN A 27 -6.28 -5.80 -11.98
C GLN A 27 -7.05 -5.54 -10.68
N PHE A 28 -6.65 -6.18 -9.58
CA PHE A 28 -7.28 -6.06 -8.28
C PHE A 28 -6.96 -4.69 -7.67
N VAL A 29 -5.71 -4.23 -7.82
CA VAL A 29 -5.31 -2.87 -7.45
C VAL A 29 -6.13 -1.83 -8.22
N ALA A 30 -6.31 -2.01 -9.53
CA ALA A 30 -7.13 -1.12 -10.34
C ALA A 30 -8.62 -1.15 -9.93
N GLN A 31 -9.14 -2.32 -9.55
CA GLN A 31 -10.51 -2.46 -9.06
C GLN A 31 -10.72 -1.78 -7.71
N ALA A 32 -9.80 -1.94 -6.76
CA ALA A 32 -9.80 -1.21 -5.50
C ALA A 32 -9.67 0.31 -5.71
N CYS A 33 -8.85 0.74 -6.66
CA CYS A 33 -8.74 2.17 -6.98
C CYS A 33 -10.06 2.76 -7.50
N LYS A 34 -10.90 1.96 -8.18
CA LYS A 34 -12.23 2.41 -8.63
C LYS A 34 -13.26 2.52 -7.51
N THR A 35 -13.06 1.85 -6.37
CA THR A 35 -13.95 1.99 -5.21
C THR A 35 -13.59 3.21 -4.36
N LEU A 36 -12.41 3.79 -4.57
CA LEU A 36 -11.99 5.02 -3.92
C LEU A 36 -12.69 6.24 -4.54
N PRO A 37 -13.01 7.26 -3.72
CA PRO A 37 -13.44 8.54 -4.24
C PRO A 37 -12.32 9.18 -5.06
N ASP A 38 -12.70 10.14 -5.91
CA ASP A 38 -11.72 10.89 -6.70
C ASP A 38 -10.64 11.50 -5.79
N PRO A 39 -9.34 11.29 -6.11
CA PRO A 39 -8.25 11.74 -5.25
C PRO A 39 -8.20 13.27 -5.09
N ALA A 40 -8.81 14.05 -5.99
CA ALA A 40 -8.94 15.49 -5.81
C ALA A 40 -10.01 15.89 -4.77
N CYS A 41 -11.01 15.02 -4.55
CA CYS A 41 -12.07 15.21 -3.55
C CYS A 41 -11.80 14.48 -2.23
N ALA A 42 -10.77 13.65 -2.17
CA ALA A 42 -10.41 12.92 -0.96
C ALA A 42 -9.90 13.87 0.13
N VAL A 43 -10.51 13.77 1.31
CA VAL A 43 -10.09 14.50 2.52
C VAL A 43 -8.79 13.90 3.06
N GLU A 44 -8.71 12.58 3.05
CA GLU A 44 -7.58 11.81 3.54
C GLU A 44 -6.47 11.73 2.47
N ASP A 45 -5.21 11.87 2.89
CA ASP A 45 -4.04 11.66 2.01
C ASP A 45 -3.71 10.16 1.86
N GLU A 46 -4.24 9.32 2.74
CA GLU A 46 -4.06 7.88 2.71
C GLU A 46 -5.40 7.18 2.93
N MET A 47 -5.71 6.20 2.08
CA MET A 47 -6.95 5.46 2.13
C MET A 47 -6.67 3.97 1.99
N GLN A 48 -7.27 3.17 2.86
CA GLN A 48 -7.12 1.72 2.86
C GLN A 48 -8.36 1.08 2.27
N VAL A 49 -8.16 0.14 1.35
CA VAL A 49 -9.24 -0.62 0.71
C VAL A 49 -8.98 -2.10 0.87
N GLU A 50 -9.95 -2.80 1.43
CA GLU A 50 -9.94 -4.24 1.50
C GLU A 50 -10.72 -4.80 0.31
N ILE A 51 -10.08 -5.69 -0.46
CA ILE A 51 -10.71 -6.37 -1.58
C ILE A 51 -10.43 -7.87 -1.51
N ASP A 52 -11.35 -8.65 -2.08
CA ASP A 52 -11.10 -10.06 -2.33
C ASP A 52 -10.35 -10.22 -3.65
N ALA A 53 -9.12 -10.72 -3.58
CA ALA A 53 -8.29 -11.01 -4.74
C ALA A 53 -8.47 -12.44 -5.26
N GLY A 54 -9.62 -13.07 -4.98
CA GLY A 54 -9.97 -14.43 -5.37
C GLY A 54 -8.94 -15.44 -4.87
N TRP A 55 -8.06 -15.89 -5.78
CA TRP A 55 -7.04 -16.90 -5.51
C TRP A 55 -5.98 -16.47 -4.48
N ALA A 56 -5.77 -15.17 -4.30
CA ALA A 56 -4.85 -14.62 -3.30
C ALA A 56 -5.53 -14.34 -1.95
N GLY A 57 -6.85 -14.54 -1.84
CA GLY A 57 -7.64 -14.25 -0.65
C GLY A 57 -7.95 -12.76 -0.49
N ARG A 58 -8.38 -12.37 0.71
CA ARG A 58 -8.65 -10.96 1.04
C ARG A 58 -7.33 -10.22 1.20
N VAL A 59 -7.20 -9.08 0.53
CA VAL A 59 -6.02 -8.21 0.59
C VAL A 59 -6.45 -6.80 0.94
N ARG A 60 -5.68 -6.16 1.81
CA ARG A 60 -5.81 -4.75 2.16
C ARG A 60 -4.75 -3.97 1.41
N LEU A 61 -5.20 -3.02 0.63
CA LEU A 61 -4.40 -2.15 -0.20
C LEU A 61 -4.40 -0.75 0.42
N THR A 62 -3.23 -0.24 0.73
CA THR A 62 -3.06 1.13 1.21
C THR A 62 -2.69 2.00 0.01
N PHE A 63 -3.60 2.92 -0.32
CA PHE A 63 -3.42 3.92 -1.36
C PHE A 63 -3.07 5.25 -0.73
N ARG A 64 -2.04 5.90 -1.27
CA ARG A 64 -1.67 7.25 -0.90
C ARG A 64 -1.98 8.19 -2.04
N ARG A 65 -2.59 9.33 -1.72
CA ARG A 65 -2.84 10.40 -2.67
C ARG A 65 -1.51 11.02 -3.06
N GLN A 66 -1.16 10.89 -4.33
CA GLN A 66 -0.01 11.54 -4.91
C GLN A 66 -0.46 12.72 -5.77
N ARG A 67 0.03 13.90 -5.41
CA ARG A 67 -0.08 15.09 -6.25
C ARG A 67 1.06 15.08 -7.26
N TYR A 68 0.73 15.11 -8.56
CA TYR A 68 1.73 15.37 -9.59
C TYR A 68 1.36 16.63 -10.37
N SER A 69 2.32 17.54 -10.45
CA SER A 69 2.23 18.75 -11.25
C SER A 69 3.14 18.59 -12.46
N ARG A 70 2.61 18.81 -13.66
CA ARG A 70 3.45 18.83 -14.87
C ARG A 70 4.31 20.10 -14.82
N PRO A 71 5.62 20.03 -15.10
CA PRO A 71 6.55 21.16 -14.95
C PRO A 71 6.22 22.38 -15.84
N ARG A 72 5.36 22.22 -16.85
CA ARG A 72 4.84 23.31 -17.70
C ARG A 72 3.32 23.44 -17.73
N GLY A 73 2.60 22.71 -16.86
CA GLY A 73 1.13 22.73 -16.83
C GLY A 73 0.60 23.52 -15.64
N LYS A 74 -0.40 24.38 -15.86
CA LYS A 74 -1.19 25.00 -14.79
C LYS A 74 -2.08 23.99 -14.04
N THR A 75 -2.20 22.78 -14.57
CA THR A 75 -3.06 21.72 -14.03
C THR A 75 -2.28 20.84 -13.07
N THR A 76 -2.78 20.77 -11.84
CA THR A 76 -2.37 19.78 -10.85
C THR A 76 -3.27 18.55 -10.99
N TYR A 77 -2.67 17.37 -11.02
CA TYR A 77 -3.40 16.12 -11.00
C TYR A 77 -3.17 15.41 -9.67
N PHE A 78 -4.20 14.72 -9.21
CA PHE A 78 -4.13 13.84 -8.04
C PHE A 78 -4.37 12.42 -8.52
N SER A 79 -3.58 11.48 -8.02
CA SER A 79 -3.70 10.06 -8.34
C SER A 79 -3.47 9.23 -7.09
N TRP A 80 -4.22 8.15 -6.94
CA TRP A 80 -3.97 7.16 -5.89
C TRP A 80 -2.78 6.28 -6.27
N LEU A 81 -1.74 6.30 -5.44
CA LEU A 81 -0.57 5.43 -5.55
C LEU A 81 -0.70 4.31 -4.53
N CYS A 82 -0.77 3.05 -5.00
CA CYS A 82 -0.71 1.90 -4.10
C CYS A 82 0.70 1.80 -3.49
N ARG A 83 0.81 2.02 -2.19
CA ARG A 83 2.07 1.98 -1.45
C ARG A 83 2.32 0.61 -0.84
N HIS A 84 1.28 0.03 -0.26
CA HIS A 84 1.36 -1.23 0.46
C HIS A 84 0.20 -2.15 0.10
N ALA A 85 0.47 -3.45 0.08
CA ALA A 85 -0.56 -4.47 0.06
C ALA A 85 -0.24 -5.51 1.13
N GLU A 86 -1.23 -5.85 1.94
CA GLU A 86 -1.13 -6.87 2.98
C GLU A 86 -2.26 -7.89 2.81
N PRO A 87 -2.00 -9.19 2.98
CA PRO A 87 -3.07 -10.17 3.04
C PRO A 87 -3.83 -9.96 4.35
N VAL A 88 -5.14 -9.81 4.25
CA VAL A 88 -6.03 -9.86 5.41
C VAL A 88 -6.26 -11.33 5.69
N SER A 89 -5.27 -11.96 6.33
CA SER A 89 -5.50 -13.23 6.99
C SER A 89 -6.53 -12.96 8.08
N ALA A 90 -7.74 -13.53 7.93
CA ALA A 90 -8.67 -13.61 9.03
C ALA A 90 -7.97 -14.40 10.15
N LEU A 91 -7.42 -13.70 11.13
CA LEU A 91 -6.84 -14.31 12.33
C LEU A 91 -7.73 -13.90 13.52
N GLY A 92 -8.51 -14.87 13.99
CA GLY A 92 -9.49 -14.82 15.09
C GLY A 92 -10.92 -14.81 14.51
N ASP A 93 -11.66 -15.92 14.45
CA ASP A 93 -12.33 -16.60 15.58
C ASP A 93 -13.12 -15.63 16.47
#